data_AF-A0A959PX39-F1
#
_entry.id   AF-A0A959PX39-F1
#
_cell.length_a   1.000
_cell.length_b   1.000
_cell.length_c   1.000
_cell.angle_alpha   90.00
_cell.angle_beta   90.00
_cell.angle_gamma   90.00
#
_symmetry.space_group_name_H-M   'P 1'
#
loop_
_entity.id
_entity.type
_entity.pdbx_description
1 polymer ?
#
loop_
_entity_poly.entity_id
_entity_poly.type
_entity_poly.pdbx_seq_one_letter_code
_entity_poly.pdbx_strand_id
1 'polypeptide(L)'
;MGWTPEEALGKKLKINEGEGTIVGVTENFHNNALKSSVTPCVFTNWKYFHDQAFIKIKGNMPPPFSDIRNIWKENFPQAVFQIKFLDDAIAREYLFENLILKAFVISSLLVVIVGCMGIFGLMTFLTLQKKKEVGIRKVLGASIFQLLNLFNREFLPLILIAFIISFPFVFIFISKWLENFTYHITISIWMFLLSAFLTVGISIFTSTLRTYRAAMASPVQTIRED
;
A
#
# COMPACT_ATOMS: atom_id res chain seq x y z
N MET A 1 19.82 27.82 9.44
CA MET A 1 20.93 28.80 9.46
C MET A 1 20.78 29.89 8.40
N GLY A 2 19.85 29.78 7.44
CA GLY A 2 19.43 30.90 6.58
C GLY A 2 20.48 31.44 5.60
N TRP A 3 21.68 30.88 5.58
CA TRP A 3 22.74 31.26 4.65
C TRP A 3 22.48 30.67 3.28
N THR A 4 22.84 31.42 2.24
CA THR A 4 23.01 30.85 0.90
C THR A 4 24.25 29.93 0.89
N PRO A 5 24.35 28.97 -0.05
CA PRO A 5 25.52 28.09 -0.15
C PRO A 5 26.85 28.85 -0.23
N GLU A 6 26.86 29.99 -0.93
CA GLU A 6 28.04 30.85 -1.11
C GLU A 6 28.40 31.57 0.20
N GLU A 7 27.42 32.08 0.95
CA GLU A 7 27.62 32.74 2.24
C GLU A 7 28.03 31.78 3.36
N ALA A 8 27.78 30.48 3.19
CA ALA A 8 28.15 29.47 4.16
C ALA A 8 29.65 29.14 4.12
N LEU A 9 30.30 29.31 2.97
CA LEU A 9 31.72 29.02 2.80
C LEU A 9 32.60 29.91 3.69
N GLY A 10 33.60 29.32 4.34
CA GLY A 10 34.53 30.03 5.22
C GLY A 10 33.99 30.37 6.61
N LYS A 11 32.68 30.21 6.87
CA LYS A 11 32.11 30.39 8.21
C LYS A 11 32.53 29.26 9.14
N LYS A 12 32.59 29.57 10.43
CA LYS A 12 32.89 28.61 11.49
C LYS A 12 31.60 28.01 12.06
N LEU A 13 31.61 26.70 12.24
CA LEU A 13 30.53 25.92 12.81
C LEU A 13 31.04 25.21 14.06
N LYS A 14 30.31 25.33 15.17
CA LYS A 14 30.58 24.53 16.36
C LYS A 14 29.79 23.22 16.25
N ILE A 15 30.52 22.11 16.16
CA ILE A 15 30.00 20.74 16.17
C ILE A 15 30.40 20.06 17.49
N ASN A 16 29.90 18.86 17.73
CA ASN A 16 30.19 18.10 18.96
C ASN A 16 31.70 17.80 19.10
N GLU A 17 32.41 17.71 17.99
CA GLU A 17 33.83 17.40 17.88
C GLU A 17 34.73 18.64 17.93
N GLY A 18 34.17 19.85 18.00
CA GLY A 18 34.93 21.11 18.08
C GLY A 18 34.43 22.21 17.14
N GLU A 19 35.29 23.17 16.82
CA GLU A 19 35.00 24.23 15.86
C GLU A 19 35.62 23.87 14.50
N GLY A 20 34.81 23.90 13.43
CA GLY A 20 35.24 23.58 12.06
C GLY A 20 34.86 24.69 11.08
N THR A 21 35.67 24.89 10.04
CA THR A 21 35.38 25.83 8.95
C THR A 21 34.64 25.11 7.83
N ILE A 22 33.57 25.72 7.33
CA ILE A 22 32.82 25.19 6.19
C ILE A 22 33.65 25.38 4.91
N VAL A 23 34.05 24.27 4.28
CA VAL A 23 34.87 24.27 3.05
C VAL A 23 34.07 23.97 1.79
N GLY A 24 32.84 23.47 1.93
CA GLY A 24 31.99 23.08 0.81
C GLY A 24 30.54 22.89 1.25
N VAL A 25 29.64 23.08 0.30
CA VAL A 25 28.20 22.81 0.45
C VAL A 25 27.78 21.92 -0.70
N THR A 26 27.03 20.86 -0.39
CA THR A 26 26.47 19.94 -1.39
C THR A 26 24.98 20.21 -1.58
N GLU A 27 24.44 19.76 -2.72
CA GLU A 27 23.01 19.68 -2.93
C GLU A 27 22.33 18.78 -1.89
N ASN A 28 21.04 19.02 -1.67
CA ASN A 28 20.23 18.23 -0.76
C ASN A 28 20.15 16.77 -1.23
N PHE A 29 20.39 15.85 -0.31
CA PHE A 29 20.18 14.42 -0.52
C PHE A 29 19.51 13.81 0.71
N HIS A 30 18.83 12.67 0.53
CA HIS A 30 18.24 11.96 1.66
C HIS A 30 19.34 11.27 2.46
N ASN A 31 19.56 11.75 3.67
CA ASN A 31 20.53 11.21 4.62
C ASN A 31 19.89 10.32 5.70
N ASN A 32 18.57 10.16 5.65
CA ASN A 32 17.76 9.32 6.52
C ASN A 32 16.70 8.59 5.67
N ALA A 33 15.83 7.82 6.32
CA ALA A 33 14.70 7.17 5.67
C ALA A 33 13.89 8.16 4.81
N LEU A 34 13.39 7.71 3.66
CA LEU A 34 12.63 8.53 2.70
C LEU A 34 11.34 9.16 3.27
N LYS A 35 10.94 8.75 4.48
CA LYS A 35 9.80 9.31 5.21
C LYS A 35 10.13 10.62 5.92
N SER A 36 11.39 10.82 6.28
CA SER A 36 11.85 12.03 6.95
C SER A 36 12.21 13.12 5.94
N SER A 37 12.01 14.36 6.34
CA SER A 37 12.58 15.50 5.61
C SER A 37 14.11 15.38 5.53
N VAL A 38 14.70 16.01 4.51
CA VAL A 38 16.16 16.13 4.43
C VAL A 38 16.65 16.90 5.65
N THR A 39 17.28 16.19 6.57
CA THR A 39 17.85 16.77 7.78
C THR A 39 19.23 17.35 7.50
N PRO A 40 19.62 18.47 8.13
CA PRO A 40 20.99 18.99 7.99
C PRO A 40 22.01 17.94 8.46
N CYS A 41 23.02 17.68 7.66
CA CYS A 41 24.18 16.89 8.07
C CYS A 41 25.48 17.60 7.69
N VAL A 42 26.53 17.28 8.42
CA VAL A 42 27.87 17.82 8.20
C VAL A 42 28.79 16.65 7.90
N PHE A 43 29.52 16.76 6.80
CA PHE A 43 30.63 15.86 6.52
C PHE A 43 31.89 16.42 7.15
N THR A 44 32.53 15.62 8.00
CA THR A 44 33.78 15.99 8.66
C THR A 44 34.79 14.86 8.49
N ASN A 45 36.07 15.21 8.47
CA ASN A 45 37.14 14.23 8.54
C ASN A 45 37.42 13.93 10.01
N TRP A 46 36.80 12.87 10.53
CA TRP A 46 36.96 12.49 11.93
C TRP A 46 38.20 11.63 12.13
N LYS A 47 39.23 12.20 12.75
CA LYS A 47 40.53 11.53 12.96
C LYS A 47 40.49 10.33 13.93
N TYR A 48 39.44 10.18 14.73
CA TYR A 48 39.38 9.19 15.81
C TYR A 48 38.64 7.91 15.45
N PHE A 49 37.75 7.95 14.45
CA PHE A 49 36.91 6.81 14.05
C PHE A 49 37.12 6.50 12.55
N HIS A 50 37.97 5.51 12.28
CA HIS A 50 38.22 4.96 10.94
C HIS A 50 38.02 3.44 10.96
N ASP A 51 36.83 2.99 11.36
CA ASP A 51 36.50 1.56 11.51
C ASP A 51 35.82 0.96 10.27
N GLN A 52 35.45 1.79 9.28
CA GLN A 52 34.67 1.38 8.12
C GLN A 52 35.20 1.97 6.82
N ALA A 53 35.10 1.19 5.74
CA ALA A 53 35.40 1.62 4.38
C ALA A 53 34.18 1.38 3.47
N PHE A 54 33.79 2.40 2.71
CA PHE A 54 32.72 2.31 1.72
C PHE A 54 33.32 2.08 0.34
N ILE A 55 32.96 0.96 -0.30
CA ILE A 55 33.47 0.60 -1.62
C ILE A 55 32.30 0.63 -2.60
N LYS A 56 32.36 1.53 -3.60
CA LYS A 56 31.39 1.59 -4.69
C LYS A 56 31.83 0.67 -5.82
N ILE A 57 30.99 -0.30 -6.17
CA ILE A 57 31.28 -1.31 -7.18
C ILE A 57 30.42 -1.02 -8.41
N LYS A 58 31.04 -1.04 -9.60
CA LYS A 58 30.36 -0.72 -10.86
C LYS A 58 29.89 -2.02 -11.51
N GLY A 59 28.57 -2.17 -11.65
CA GLY A 59 27.93 -3.33 -12.29
C GLY A 59 27.32 -4.33 -11.31
N ASN A 60 26.58 -5.31 -11.84
CA ASN A 60 25.81 -6.29 -11.07
C ASN A 60 26.62 -7.58 -10.76
N MET A 61 27.95 -7.48 -10.79
CA MET A 61 28.82 -8.64 -10.63
C MET A 61 29.09 -8.87 -9.15
N PRO A 62 29.04 -10.13 -8.65
CA PRO A 62 29.54 -10.44 -7.32
C PRO A 62 31.00 -9.97 -7.25
N PRO A 63 31.33 -9.05 -6.33
CA PRO A 63 32.71 -8.61 -6.12
C PRO A 63 33.63 -9.82 -5.93
N PRO A 64 34.89 -9.78 -6.39
CA PRO A 64 35.88 -10.76 -5.96
C PRO A 64 36.21 -10.48 -4.48
N PHE A 65 35.33 -10.95 -3.59
CA PHE A 65 35.39 -10.72 -2.15
C PHE A 65 36.66 -11.29 -1.52
N SER A 66 37.29 -12.26 -2.19
CA SER A 66 38.61 -12.79 -1.84
C SER A 66 39.67 -11.70 -1.86
N ASP A 67 39.66 -10.84 -2.89
CA ASP A 67 40.73 -9.89 -3.14
C ASP A 67 40.65 -8.75 -2.15
N ILE A 68 39.43 -8.22 -1.93
CA ILE A 68 39.16 -7.19 -0.91
C ILE A 68 39.51 -7.73 0.48
N ARG A 69 39.14 -8.99 0.79
CA ARG A 69 39.47 -9.63 2.07
C ARG A 69 40.98 -9.77 2.26
N ASN A 70 41.71 -10.16 1.22
CA ASN A 70 43.16 -10.38 1.30
C ASN A 70 43.88 -9.05 1.51
N ILE A 71 43.54 -8.02 0.72
CA ILE A 71 44.07 -6.66 0.87
C ILE A 71 43.78 -6.12 2.28
N TRP A 72 42.56 -6.34 2.79
CA TRP A 72 42.20 -5.88 4.13
C TRP A 72 43.02 -6.58 5.23
N LYS A 73 43.18 -7.90 5.15
CA LYS A 73 43.95 -8.66 6.14
C LYS A 73 45.45 -8.32 6.12
N GLU A 74 45.99 -8.01 4.96
CA GLU A 74 47.39 -7.59 4.80
C GLU A 74 47.63 -6.22 5.43
N ASN A 75 46.75 -5.25 5.18
CA ASN A 75 46.92 -3.88 5.67
C ASN A 75 46.43 -3.70 7.12
N PHE A 76 45.45 -4.49 7.56
CA PHE A 76 44.80 -4.35 8.88
C PHE A 76 44.67 -5.70 9.61
N PRO A 77 45.78 -6.34 9.99
CA PRO A 77 45.77 -7.70 10.53
C PRO A 77 45.05 -7.84 11.89
N GLN A 78 44.94 -6.76 12.65
CA GLN A 78 44.23 -6.74 13.94
C GLN A 78 42.73 -6.41 13.82
N ALA A 79 42.26 -6.00 12.62
CA ALA A 79 40.87 -5.61 12.41
C ALA A 79 40.02 -6.81 11.92
N VAL A 80 38.82 -6.94 12.48
CA VAL A 80 37.87 -7.97 12.02
C VAL A 80 37.30 -7.56 10.67
N PHE A 81 37.53 -8.39 9.65
CA PHE A 81 36.95 -8.18 8.33
C PHE A 81 35.47 -8.56 8.32
N GLN A 82 34.60 -7.56 8.16
CA GLN A 82 33.16 -7.75 7.96
C GLN A 82 32.68 -6.99 6.72
N ILE A 83 31.93 -7.66 5.86
CA ILE A 83 31.26 -7.04 4.72
C ILE A 83 29.78 -6.88 5.07
N LYS A 84 29.22 -5.70 4.81
CA LYS A 84 27.78 -5.44 4.83
C LYS A 84 27.39 -4.78 3.53
N PHE A 85 26.35 -5.28 2.87
CA PHE A 85 25.80 -4.64 1.69
C PHE A 85 24.86 -3.52 2.09
N LEU A 86 24.91 -2.42 1.34
CA LEU A 86 24.00 -1.31 1.53
C LEU A 86 22.56 -1.73 1.25
N ASP A 87 22.34 -2.58 0.24
CA ASP A 87 21.00 -3.09 -0.10
C ASP A 87 20.36 -3.86 1.06
N ASP A 88 21.13 -4.69 1.77
CA ASP A 88 20.66 -5.43 2.94
C ASP A 88 20.34 -4.50 4.11
N ALA A 89 21.13 -3.45 4.30
CA ALA A 89 20.90 -2.43 5.32
C ALA A 89 19.60 -1.65 5.04
N ILE A 90 19.41 -1.22 3.79
CA ILE A 90 18.18 -0.56 3.32
C ILE A 90 16.99 -1.51 3.51
N ALA A 91 17.08 -2.75 3.02
CA ALA A 91 16.01 -3.73 3.15
C ALA A 91 15.60 -3.95 4.61
N ARG A 92 16.58 -3.95 5.54
CA ARG A 92 16.35 -4.09 6.98
C ARG A 92 15.58 -2.91 7.57
N GLU A 93 15.86 -1.68 7.15
CA GLU A 93 15.07 -0.52 7.58
C GLU A 93 13.60 -0.63 7.17
N TYR A 94 13.34 -1.13 5.96
CA TYR A 94 11.98 -1.29 5.42
C TYR A 94 11.24 -2.56 5.87
N LEU A 95 11.82 -3.43 6.69
CA LEU A 95 11.19 -4.69 7.10
C LEU A 95 9.86 -4.48 7.81
N PHE A 96 9.82 -3.62 8.83
CA PHE A 96 8.60 -3.35 9.59
C PHE A 96 7.51 -2.73 8.71
N GLU A 97 7.89 -1.86 7.78
CA GLU A 97 6.96 -1.22 6.85
C GLU A 97 6.34 -2.25 5.92
N ASN A 98 7.16 -3.15 5.37
CA ASN A 98 6.69 -4.23 4.51
C ASN A 98 5.79 -5.22 5.27
N LEU A 99 6.05 -5.49 6.55
CA LEU A 99 5.17 -6.31 7.39
C LEU A 99 3.81 -5.63 7.61
N ILE A 100 3.81 -4.33 7.93
CA ILE A 100 2.59 -3.54 8.10
C ILE A 100 1.77 -3.51 6.80
N LEU A 101 2.42 -3.23 5.66
CA LEU A 101 1.77 -3.24 4.35
C LEU A 101 1.15 -4.61 4.03
N LYS A 102 1.88 -5.71 4.29
CA LYS A 102 1.35 -7.06 4.11
C LYS A 102 0.13 -7.33 5.00
N ALA A 103 0.18 -6.92 6.27
CA ALA A 103 -0.93 -7.07 7.20
C ALA A 103 -2.17 -6.28 6.74
N PHE A 104 -1.98 -5.05 6.25
CA PHE A 104 -3.07 -4.26 5.67
C PHE A 104 -3.67 -4.93 4.43
N VAL A 105 -2.85 -5.40 3.49
CA VAL A 105 -3.33 -6.06 2.26
C VAL A 105 -4.17 -7.31 2.59
N ILE A 106 -3.69 -8.15 3.52
CA ILE A 106 -4.43 -9.35 3.96
C ILE A 106 -5.73 -8.95 4.64
N SER A 107 -5.70 -7.96 5.53
CA SER A 107 -6.90 -7.47 6.24
C SER A 107 -7.92 -6.88 5.27
N SER A 108 -7.49 -6.08 4.29
CA SER A 108 -8.35 -5.54 3.24
C SER A 108 -9.00 -6.66 2.42
N LEU A 109 -8.25 -7.70 2.06
CA LEU A 109 -8.79 -8.86 1.35
C LEU A 109 -9.87 -9.58 2.18
N LEU A 110 -9.62 -9.78 3.48
CA LEU A 110 -10.60 -10.38 4.39
C LEU A 110 -11.88 -9.53 4.49
N VAL A 111 -11.74 -8.21 4.62
CA VAL A 111 -12.89 -7.29 4.66
C VAL A 111 -13.70 -7.37 3.37
N VAL A 112 -13.05 -7.45 2.21
CA VAL A 112 -13.74 -7.63 0.93
C VAL A 112 -14.51 -8.96 0.89
N ILE A 113 -13.90 -10.06 1.36
CA ILE A 113 -14.57 -11.37 1.42
C ILE A 113 -15.78 -11.33 2.35
N VAL A 114 -15.65 -10.76 3.54
CA VAL A 114 -16.74 -10.60 4.50
C VAL A 114 -17.85 -9.72 3.93
N GLY A 115 -17.48 -8.63 3.25
CA GLY A 115 -18.43 -7.77 2.53
C GLY A 115 -19.20 -8.56 1.47
N CYS A 116 -18.51 -9.35 0.65
CA CYS A 116 -19.13 -10.23 -0.35
C CYS A 116 -20.06 -11.27 0.29
N MET A 117 -19.69 -11.83 1.44
CA MET A 117 -20.55 -12.73 2.21
C MET A 117 -21.81 -12.02 2.72
N GLY A 118 -21.71 -10.76 3.15
CA GLY A 118 -22.85 -9.94 3.55
C GLY A 118 -23.83 -9.70 2.40
N ILE A 119 -23.31 -9.29 1.22
CA ILE A 119 -24.11 -9.16 -0.01
C ILE A 119 -24.76 -10.49 -0.36
N PHE A 120 -24.00 -11.58 -0.27
CA PHE A 120 -24.50 -12.93 -0.53
C PHE A 120 -25.66 -13.32 0.41
N GLY A 121 -25.53 -13.06 1.71
CA GLY A 121 -26.59 -13.33 2.69
C GLY A 121 -27.85 -12.53 2.40
N LEU A 122 -27.72 -11.23 2.12
CA LEU A 122 -28.84 -10.35 1.80
C LEU A 122 -29.59 -10.82 0.53
N MET A 123 -28.85 -11.16 -0.53
CA MET A 123 -29.44 -11.66 -1.79
C MET A 123 -30.19 -12.98 -1.60
N THR A 124 -29.64 -13.88 -0.78
CA THR A 124 -30.29 -15.16 -0.47
C THR A 124 -31.59 -14.93 0.29
N PHE A 125 -31.59 -14.05 1.29
CA PHE A 125 -32.78 -13.68 2.03
C PHE A 125 -33.88 -13.08 1.13
N LEU A 126 -33.51 -12.13 0.25
CA LEU A 126 -34.45 -11.50 -0.69
C LEU A 126 -35.04 -12.51 -1.69
N THR A 127 -34.22 -13.44 -2.19
CA THR A 127 -34.68 -14.49 -3.10
C THR A 127 -35.67 -15.43 -2.43
N LEU A 128 -35.46 -15.77 -1.15
CA LEU A 128 -36.39 -16.57 -0.36
C LEU A 128 -37.69 -15.80 -0.07
N GLN A 129 -37.59 -14.52 0.29
CA GLN A 129 -38.77 -13.69 0.59
C GLN A 129 -39.65 -13.47 -0.66
N LYS A 130 -39.03 -13.34 -1.84
CA LYS A 130 -39.72 -13.16 -3.13
C LYS A 130 -39.87 -14.46 -3.95
N LYS A 131 -39.70 -15.64 -3.33
CA LYS A 131 -39.72 -16.95 -4.00
C LYS A 131 -41.01 -17.19 -4.81
N LYS A 132 -42.17 -16.80 -4.26
CA LYS A 132 -43.48 -16.93 -4.94
C LYS A 132 -43.58 -16.04 -6.18
N GLU A 133 -43.14 -14.79 -6.11
CA GLU A 133 -43.14 -13.85 -7.23
C GLU A 133 -42.19 -14.31 -8.35
N VAL A 134 -41.00 -14.78 -7.99
CA VAL A 134 -40.00 -15.35 -8.90
C VAL A 134 -40.54 -16.60 -9.61
N GLY A 135 -41.21 -17.49 -8.86
CA GLY A 135 -41.84 -18.70 -9.40
C GLY A 135 -42.94 -18.38 -10.41
N ILE A 136 -43.87 -17.48 -10.06
CA ILE A 136 -44.97 -17.05 -10.96
C ILE A 136 -44.42 -16.42 -12.24
N ARG A 137 -43.50 -15.46 -12.13
CA ARG A 137 -42.90 -14.80 -13.30
C ARG A 137 -42.19 -15.79 -14.22
N LYS A 138 -41.51 -16.80 -13.66
CA LYS A 138 -40.78 -17.80 -14.44
C LYS A 138 -41.71 -18.78 -15.15
N VAL A 139 -42.84 -19.16 -14.54
CA VAL A 139 -43.90 -19.96 -15.21
C VAL A 139 -44.56 -19.15 -16.33
N LEU A 140 -44.67 -17.83 -16.16
CA LEU A 140 -45.13 -16.90 -17.20
C LEU A 140 -44.08 -16.59 -18.29
N GLY A 141 -42.92 -17.26 -18.28
CA GLY A 141 -41.89 -17.13 -19.32
C GLY A 141 -40.90 -15.97 -19.12
N ALA A 142 -40.83 -15.37 -17.92
CA ALA A 142 -39.87 -14.31 -17.64
C ALA A 142 -38.42 -14.81 -17.81
N SER A 143 -37.59 -14.03 -18.49
CA SER A 143 -36.19 -14.38 -18.70
C SER A 143 -35.36 -14.21 -17.43
N ILE A 144 -34.29 -15.00 -17.30
CA ILE A 144 -33.32 -14.90 -16.18
C ILE A 144 -32.77 -13.46 -16.07
N PHE A 145 -32.67 -12.74 -17.19
CA PHE A 145 -32.21 -11.35 -17.25
C PHE A 145 -33.18 -10.37 -16.58
N GLN A 146 -34.50 -10.58 -16.71
CA GLN A 146 -35.51 -9.74 -16.04
C GLN A 146 -35.47 -9.93 -14.52
N LEU A 147 -35.19 -11.14 -14.05
CA LEU A 147 -34.99 -11.46 -12.64
C LEU A 147 -33.71 -10.79 -12.10
N LEU A 148 -32.60 -10.93 -12.83
CA LEU A 148 -31.33 -10.26 -12.49
C LEU A 148 -31.48 -8.74 -12.38
N ASN A 149 -32.18 -8.12 -13.32
CA ASN A 149 -32.39 -6.68 -13.32
C ASN A 149 -33.23 -6.19 -12.12
N LEU A 150 -34.23 -6.98 -11.70
CA LEU A 150 -35.04 -6.67 -10.53
C LEU A 150 -34.17 -6.54 -9.27
N PHE A 151 -33.30 -7.52 -9.03
CA PHE A 151 -32.42 -7.52 -7.86
C PHE A 151 -31.34 -6.43 -7.95
N ASN A 152 -30.69 -6.26 -9.11
CA ASN A 152 -29.68 -5.23 -9.28
C ASN A 152 -30.26 -3.82 -9.10
N ARG A 153 -31.52 -3.57 -9.48
CA ARG A 153 -32.17 -2.26 -9.32
C ARG A 153 -32.49 -1.92 -7.86
N GLU A 154 -32.70 -2.90 -7.01
CA GLU A 154 -32.85 -2.69 -5.56
C GLU A 154 -31.48 -2.54 -4.88
N PHE A 155 -30.46 -3.23 -5.36
CA PHE A 155 -29.15 -3.30 -4.71
C PHE A 155 -28.19 -2.15 -5.09
N LEU A 156 -28.15 -1.75 -6.38
CA LEU A 156 -27.27 -0.68 -6.83
C LEU A 156 -27.49 0.67 -6.11
N PRO A 157 -28.72 1.13 -5.83
CA PRO A 157 -28.94 2.36 -5.07
C PRO A 157 -28.36 2.30 -3.65
N LEU A 158 -28.45 1.14 -2.98
CA LEU A 158 -27.88 0.94 -1.65
C LEU A 158 -26.35 1.09 -1.67
N ILE A 159 -25.68 0.50 -2.67
CA ILE A 159 -24.22 0.68 -2.85
C ILE A 159 -23.87 2.14 -3.10
N LEU A 160 -24.63 2.82 -3.97
CA LEU A 160 -24.37 4.23 -4.29
C LEU A 160 -24.52 5.12 -3.06
N ILE A 161 -25.56 4.92 -2.24
CA ILE A 161 -25.74 5.65 -0.99
C ILE A 161 -24.57 5.38 -0.03
N ALA A 162 -24.18 4.11 0.14
CA ALA A 162 -23.04 3.75 0.97
C ALA A 162 -21.73 4.42 0.48
N PHE A 163 -21.54 4.51 -0.83
CA PHE A 163 -20.38 5.15 -1.43
C PHE A 163 -20.37 6.67 -1.20
N ILE A 164 -21.52 7.34 -1.38
CA ILE A 164 -21.67 8.78 -1.12
C ILE A 164 -21.35 9.13 0.33
N ILE A 165 -21.75 8.28 1.28
CA ILE A 165 -21.47 8.48 2.71
C ILE A 165 -20.01 8.15 3.04
N SER A 166 -19.46 7.08 2.45
CA SER A 166 -18.10 6.63 2.72
C SER A 166 -17.05 7.59 2.16
N PHE A 167 -17.28 8.17 0.98
CA PHE A 167 -16.35 9.04 0.27
C PHE A 167 -15.79 10.20 1.14
N PRO A 168 -16.61 11.09 1.73
CA PRO A 168 -16.09 12.20 2.54
C PRO A 168 -15.37 11.71 3.80
N PHE A 169 -15.86 10.64 4.41
CA PHE A 169 -15.26 10.08 5.62
C PHE A 169 -13.85 9.56 5.36
N VAL A 170 -13.68 8.78 4.29
CA VAL A 170 -12.38 8.24 3.87
C VAL A 170 -11.44 9.36 3.42
N PHE A 171 -11.95 10.32 2.64
CA PHE A 171 -11.14 11.45 2.15
C PHE A 171 -10.55 12.26 3.31
N ILE A 172 -11.36 12.62 4.31
CA ILE A 172 -10.90 13.39 5.48
C ILE A 172 -9.89 12.58 6.29
N PHE A 173 -10.19 11.31 6.54
CA PHE A 173 -9.32 10.46 7.36
C PHE A 173 -7.94 10.25 6.73
N ILE A 174 -7.90 9.91 5.44
CA ILE A 174 -6.63 9.70 4.72
C ILE A 174 -5.88 11.02 4.57
N SER A 175 -6.56 12.14 4.30
CA SER A 175 -5.90 13.45 4.18
C SER A 175 -5.18 13.81 5.49
N LYS A 176 -5.87 13.71 6.64
CA LYS A 176 -5.26 13.93 7.95
C LYS A 176 -4.14 12.96 8.27
N TRP A 177 -4.25 11.71 7.82
CA TRP A 177 -3.19 10.73 8.02
C TRP A 177 -1.94 11.08 7.19
N LEU A 178 -2.12 11.49 5.93
CA LEU A 178 -1.05 11.88 5.01
C LEU A 178 -0.34 13.17 5.41
N GLU A 179 -1.00 14.09 6.10
CA GLU A 179 -0.38 15.32 6.64
C GLU A 179 0.81 15.04 7.58
N ASN A 180 0.87 13.86 8.20
CA ASN A 180 2.00 13.47 9.05
C ASN A 180 3.26 13.09 8.26
N PHE A 181 3.19 13.03 6.93
CA PHE A 181 4.29 12.65 6.06
C PHE A 181 4.75 13.85 5.22
N THR A 182 6.04 14.20 5.34
CA THR A 182 6.63 15.32 4.57
C THR A 182 6.55 15.06 3.07
N TYR A 183 6.76 13.81 2.65
CA TYR A 183 6.59 13.36 1.28
C TYR A 183 5.37 12.44 1.23
N HIS A 184 4.25 12.95 0.73
CA HIS A 184 3.00 12.22 0.59
C HIS A 184 2.43 12.30 -0.82
N ILE A 185 1.62 11.31 -1.19
CA ILE A 185 0.87 11.32 -2.44
C ILE A 185 -0.31 12.28 -2.35
N THR A 186 -0.65 12.94 -3.45
CA THR A 186 -1.90 13.69 -3.57
C THR A 186 -3.05 12.74 -3.85
N ILE A 187 -4.03 12.73 -2.94
CA ILE A 187 -5.25 11.92 -3.11
C ILE A 187 -6.01 12.43 -4.33
N SER A 188 -6.08 11.61 -5.37
CA SER A 188 -6.77 11.94 -6.61
C SER A 188 -8.15 11.30 -6.65
N ILE A 189 -9.13 12.04 -7.20
CA ILE A 189 -10.53 11.58 -7.31
C ILE A 189 -10.66 10.23 -8.03
N TRP A 190 -9.75 9.95 -8.98
CA TRP A 190 -9.78 8.72 -9.79
C TRP A 190 -9.64 7.46 -8.92
N MET A 191 -8.92 7.52 -7.80
CA MET A 191 -8.71 6.37 -6.92
C MET A 191 -10.04 5.91 -6.31
N PHE A 192 -10.90 6.86 -5.96
CA PHE A 192 -12.25 6.59 -5.48
C PHE A 192 -13.16 6.10 -6.60
N LEU A 193 -13.05 6.65 -7.81
CA LEU A 193 -13.82 6.16 -8.96
C LEU A 193 -13.44 4.71 -9.30
N LEU A 194 -12.15 4.35 -9.23
CA LEU A 194 -11.70 2.98 -9.45
C LEU A 194 -12.24 2.04 -8.36
N SER A 195 -12.19 2.44 -7.09
CA SER A 195 -12.71 1.61 -6.00
C SER A 195 -14.24 1.45 -6.08
N ALA A 196 -14.97 2.49 -6.45
CA ALA A 196 -16.40 2.42 -6.74
C ALA A 196 -16.69 1.41 -7.85
N PHE A 197 -15.96 1.54 -8.97
CA PHE A 197 -16.11 0.67 -10.13
C PHE A 197 -15.85 -0.79 -9.79
N LEU A 198 -14.76 -1.09 -9.06
CA LEU A 198 -14.45 -2.44 -8.61
C LEU A 198 -15.52 -2.98 -7.65
N THR A 199 -16.00 -2.17 -6.72
CA THR A 199 -17.04 -2.58 -5.74
C THR A 199 -18.35 -2.92 -6.46
N VAL A 200 -18.79 -2.08 -7.39
CA VAL A 200 -19.97 -2.33 -8.23
C VAL A 200 -19.77 -3.59 -9.08
N GLY A 201 -18.59 -3.75 -9.70
CA GLY A 201 -18.25 -4.93 -10.49
C GLY A 201 -18.32 -6.23 -9.68
N ILE A 202 -17.72 -6.25 -8.49
CA ILE A 202 -17.76 -7.41 -7.58
C ILE A 202 -19.20 -7.71 -7.12
N SER A 203 -19.98 -6.66 -6.83
CA SER A 203 -21.38 -6.82 -6.42
C SER A 203 -22.23 -7.42 -7.53
N ILE A 204 -22.15 -6.89 -8.76
CA ILE A 204 -22.88 -7.41 -9.92
C ILE A 204 -22.45 -8.85 -10.23
N PHE A 205 -21.15 -9.13 -10.15
CA PHE A 205 -20.64 -10.48 -10.36
C PHE A 205 -21.23 -11.47 -9.34
N THR A 206 -21.21 -11.09 -8.05
CA THR A 206 -21.74 -11.91 -6.95
C THR A 206 -23.26 -12.11 -7.06
N SER A 207 -24.02 -11.05 -7.37
CA SER A 207 -25.47 -11.09 -7.53
C SER A 207 -25.89 -11.95 -8.73
N THR A 208 -25.13 -11.85 -9.82
CA THR A 208 -25.39 -12.58 -11.07
C THR A 208 -25.18 -14.08 -10.88
N LEU A 209 -24.05 -14.48 -10.27
CA LEU A 209 -23.76 -15.88 -10.00
C LEU A 209 -24.85 -16.56 -9.15
N ARG A 210 -25.42 -15.84 -8.18
CA ARG A 210 -26.43 -16.39 -7.27
C ARG A 210 -27.82 -16.44 -7.90
N THR A 211 -28.25 -15.36 -8.53
CA THR A 211 -29.55 -15.34 -9.23
C THR A 211 -29.55 -16.37 -10.35
N TYR A 212 -28.43 -16.55 -11.06
CA TYR A 212 -28.29 -17.59 -12.07
C TYR A 212 -28.43 -19.00 -11.46
N ARG A 213 -27.71 -19.31 -10.36
CA ARG A 213 -27.86 -20.61 -9.68
C ARG A 213 -29.26 -20.84 -9.13
N ALA A 214 -29.89 -19.84 -8.52
CA ALA A 214 -31.26 -19.92 -8.02
C ALA A 214 -32.27 -20.10 -9.17
N ALA A 215 -32.02 -19.47 -10.32
CA ALA A 215 -32.82 -19.64 -11.52
C ALA A 215 -32.55 -20.96 -12.26
N MET A 216 -31.43 -21.66 -12.03
CA MET A 216 -31.23 -23.00 -12.58
C MET A 216 -31.76 -24.11 -11.66
N ALA A 217 -31.93 -23.85 -10.36
CA ALA A 217 -32.61 -24.78 -9.47
C ALA A 217 -34.04 -25.05 -9.99
N SER A 218 -34.38 -26.33 -10.15
CA SER A 218 -35.61 -26.75 -10.82
C SER A 218 -36.86 -26.22 -10.09
N PRO A 219 -37.77 -25.49 -10.76
CA PRO A 219 -39.00 -24.97 -10.16
C PRO A 219 -39.92 -26.04 -9.58
N VAL A 220 -39.81 -27.27 -10.10
CA VAL A 220 -40.72 -28.40 -9.82
C VAL A 220 -40.66 -28.87 -8.35
N GLN A 221 -39.55 -28.65 -7.64
CA GLN A 221 -39.48 -28.95 -6.20
C GLN A 221 -40.01 -27.80 -5.32
N THR A 222 -40.02 -26.56 -5.84
CA THR A 222 -40.40 -25.38 -5.04
C THR A 222 -41.90 -25.25 -4.82
N ILE A 223 -42.71 -25.81 -5.72
CA ILE A 223 -44.17 -25.69 -5.70
C ILE A 223 -44.83 -26.91 -5.01
N ARG A 224 -44.08 -28.00 -4.77
CA ARG A 224 -44.60 -29.25 -4.21
C ARG A 224 -44.38 -29.43 -2.71
N GLU A 225 -43.79 -28.43 -2.04
CA GLU A 225 -43.55 -28.42 -0.59
C GLU A 225 -44.56 -27.53 0.20
N ASP A 226 -45.57 -26.96 -0.47
CA ASP A 226 -46.77 -26.40 0.17
C ASP A 226 -47.96 -27.37 -0.02
#